data_AF-A0A840LL08-F1
#
_entry.id   AF-A0A840LL08-F1
#
_cell.length_a   1.000
_cell.length_b   1.000
_cell.length_c   1.000
_cell.angle_alpha   90.00
_cell.angle_beta   90.00
_cell.angle_gamma   90.00
#
_symmetry.space_group_name_H-M   'P 1'
#
loop_
_entity.id
_entity.type
_entity.pdbx_description
1 polymer ?
#
loop_
_entity_poly.entity_id
_entity_poly.type
_entity_poly.pdbx_seq_one_letter_code
_entity_poly.pdbx_strand_id
1 'polypeptide(L)'
;MLLRSQGRHVQHMQKALTQMNVQLANVIADVVGEAGQKILRAIVAGERDGQVLAALKNSRIHASADEIAASLQGNWRAEHLFALKQAMGAFDFVGTQLAECDIEIEAQLQILQTCTGEPTKGKKRGRARNAPKFDLRKQLFQVCGVDLTRIDGVDMSTALAVISETGTDMTRFKTAGHFASWLGLCPG
;
A
#
# COMPACT_ATOMS: atom_id res chain seq x y z
N MET A 1 -3.52 -5.07 10.65
CA MET A 1 -2.35 -5.81 11.18
C MET A 1 -1.26 -5.99 10.13
N LEU A 2 -1.60 -6.52 8.94
CA LEU A 2 -0.66 -6.78 7.84
C LEU A 2 0.17 -5.55 7.41
N LEU A 3 -0.48 -4.41 7.13
CA LEU A 3 0.21 -3.18 6.72
C LEU A 3 1.23 -2.67 7.74
N ARG A 4 0.94 -2.79 9.05
CA ARG A 4 1.90 -2.44 10.11
C ARG A 4 3.08 -3.39 10.13
N SER A 5 2.85 -4.69 9.91
CA SER A 5 3.94 -5.69 9.81
C SER A 5 4.82 -5.42 8.59
N GLN A 6 4.21 -5.14 7.43
CA GLN A 6 4.94 -4.78 6.22
C GLN A 6 5.87 -3.59 6.46
N GLY A 7 5.38 -2.53 7.11
CA GLY A 7 6.19 -1.36 7.47
C GLY A 7 7.40 -1.70 8.35
N ARG A 8 7.25 -2.64 9.29
CA ARG A 8 8.38 -3.12 10.12
C ARG A 8 9.43 -3.85 9.28
N HIS A 9 9.03 -4.64 8.31
CA HIS A 9 9.97 -5.30 7.39
C HIS A 9 10.71 -4.30 6.51
N VAL A 10 10.07 -3.18 6.10
CA VAL A 10 10.76 -2.07 5.43
C VAL A 10 11.87 -1.48 6.31
N GLN A 11 11.58 -1.23 7.58
CA GLN A 11 12.57 -0.72 8.53
C GLN A 11 13.73 -1.71 8.73
N HIS A 12 13.45 -3.02 8.76
CA HIS A 12 14.49 -4.04 8.83
C HIS A 12 15.38 -4.06 7.58
N MET A 13 14.80 -3.91 6.38
CA MET A 13 15.57 -3.79 5.14
C MET A 13 16.48 -2.55 5.19
N GLN A 14 15.95 -1.38 5.57
CA GLN A 14 16.74 -0.15 5.71
C GLN A 14 17.87 -0.31 6.73
N LYS A 15 17.59 -0.91 7.89
CA LYS A 15 18.61 -1.18 8.91
C LYS A 15 19.74 -2.05 8.37
N ALA A 16 19.42 -3.12 7.64
CA ALA A 16 20.43 -3.99 7.04
C ALA A 16 21.30 -3.22 6.04
N LEU A 17 20.71 -2.38 5.18
CA LEU A 17 21.46 -1.52 4.25
C LEU A 17 22.40 -0.58 4.99
N THR A 18 21.91 0.16 5.99
CA THR A 18 22.72 1.10 6.77
C THR A 18 23.88 0.41 7.48
N GLN A 19 23.67 -0.79 8.04
CA GLN A 19 24.72 -1.57 8.69
C GLN A 19 25.80 -2.07 7.71
N MET A 20 25.47 -2.19 6.42
CA MET A 20 26.43 -2.50 5.36
C MET A 20 27.10 -1.25 4.76
N ASN A 21 26.82 -0.05 5.30
CA ASN A 21 27.18 1.24 4.72
C ASN A 21 26.56 1.52 3.34
N VAL A 22 25.47 0.82 2.99
CA VAL A 22 24.71 1.07 1.76
C VAL A 22 23.66 2.15 2.03
N GLN A 23 23.81 3.31 1.39
CA GLN A 23 23.01 4.53 1.64
C GLN A 23 21.89 4.73 0.62
N LEU A 24 21.44 3.65 -0.04
CA LEU A 24 20.40 3.69 -1.07
C LEU A 24 19.14 4.44 -0.60
N ALA A 25 18.74 4.27 0.66
CA ALA A 25 17.57 4.92 1.25
C ALA A 25 17.63 6.46 1.29
N ASN A 26 18.81 7.06 1.13
CA ASN A 26 18.98 8.51 1.10
C ASN A 26 18.87 9.08 -0.32
N VAL A 27 19.01 8.24 -1.34
CA VAL A 27 19.12 8.63 -2.75
C VAL A 27 17.84 8.34 -3.53
N ILE A 28 17.01 7.40 -3.06
CA ILE A 28 15.72 7.08 -3.65
C ILE A 28 14.57 7.40 -2.71
N ALA A 29 13.47 7.93 -3.26
CA ALA A 29 12.29 8.31 -2.48
C ALA A 29 11.55 7.12 -1.86
N ASP A 30 11.63 5.93 -2.46
CA ASP A 30 10.98 4.71 -1.95
C ASP A 30 11.83 3.46 -2.22
N VAL A 31 12.40 2.90 -1.15
CA VAL A 31 13.22 1.68 -1.17
C VAL A 31 12.42 0.42 -1.50
N VAL A 32 11.12 0.41 -1.18
CA VAL A 32 10.22 -0.71 -1.50
C VAL A 32 9.34 -0.44 -2.72
N GLY A 33 9.58 0.67 -3.42
CA GLY A 33 9.02 0.91 -4.75
C GLY A 33 9.59 -0.09 -5.78
N GLU A 34 8.99 -0.15 -6.96
CA GLU A 34 9.36 -1.13 -7.99
C GLU A 34 10.87 -1.14 -8.31
N ALA A 35 11.47 0.03 -8.53
CA ALA A 35 12.90 0.15 -8.81
C ALA A 35 13.77 -0.23 -7.60
N GLY A 36 13.40 0.23 -6.40
CA GLY A 36 14.09 -0.12 -5.17
C GLY A 36 14.09 -1.63 -4.91
N GLN A 37 12.94 -2.29 -5.10
CA GLN A 37 12.84 -3.74 -4.97
C GLN A 37 13.70 -4.49 -6.00
N LYS A 38 13.79 -4.02 -7.26
CA LYS A 38 14.67 -4.62 -8.27
C LYS A 38 16.13 -4.56 -7.82
N ILE A 39 16.57 -3.40 -7.33
CA ILE A 39 17.93 -3.20 -6.80
C ILE A 39 18.17 -4.11 -5.59
N LEU A 40 17.26 -4.15 -4.62
CA LEU A 40 17.40 -5.00 -3.44
C LEU A 40 17.44 -6.49 -3.79
N ARG A 41 16.61 -6.94 -4.74
CA ARG A 41 16.60 -8.34 -5.19
C ARG A 41 17.91 -8.71 -5.89
N ALA A 42 18.47 -7.80 -6.69
CA ALA A 42 19.78 -7.99 -7.31
C ALA A 42 20.91 -8.08 -6.24
N ILE A 43 20.89 -7.21 -5.23
CA ILE A 43 21.81 -7.26 -4.09
C ILE A 43 21.73 -8.60 -3.35
N VAL A 44 20.53 -9.14 -3.14
CA VAL A 44 20.32 -10.45 -2.51
C VAL A 44 20.75 -11.60 -3.43
N ALA A 45 20.59 -11.45 -4.74
CA ALA A 45 21.04 -12.43 -5.74
C ALA A 45 22.56 -12.50 -5.89
N GLY A 46 23.29 -11.53 -5.34
CA GLY A 46 24.75 -11.51 -5.32
C GLY A 46 25.38 -10.37 -6.11
N GLU A 47 24.58 -9.50 -6.74
CA GLU A 47 25.09 -8.36 -7.49
C GLU A 47 25.71 -7.31 -6.56
N ARG A 48 26.89 -6.81 -6.95
CA ARG A 48 27.70 -5.84 -6.20
C ARG A 48 28.19 -4.67 -7.06
N ASP A 49 28.07 -4.78 -8.38
CA ASP A 49 28.41 -3.69 -9.27
C ASP A 49 27.37 -2.58 -9.14
N GLY A 50 27.81 -1.44 -8.59
CA GLY A 50 26.98 -0.26 -8.41
C GLY A 50 26.41 0.28 -9.72
N GLN A 51 27.10 0.12 -10.84
CA GLN A 51 26.64 0.59 -12.15
C GLN A 51 25.55 -0.32 -12.71
N VAL A 52 25.69 -1.64 -12.56
CA VAL A 52 24.64 -2.61 -12.92
C VAL A 52 23.38 -2.37 -12.10
N LEU A 53 23.54 -2.13 -10.80
CA LEU A 53 22.42 -1.82 -9.92
C LEU A 53 21.78 -0.46 -10.23
N ALA A 54 22.58 0.57 -10.55
CA ALA A 54 22.09 1.89 -10.92
C ALA A 54 21.30 1.88 -12.25
N ALA A 55 21.65 0.99 -13.18
CA ALA A 55 20.92 0.80 -14.42
C ALA A 55 19.47 0.31 -14.20
N LEU A 56 19.16 -0.27 -13.04
CA LEU A 56 17.80 -0.71 -12.68
C LEU A 56 16.88 0.45 -12.24
N LYS A 57 17.39 1.70 -12.18
CA LYS A 57 16.56 2.85 -11.83
C LYS A 57 15.46 3.08 -12.87
N ASN A 58 14.38 3.71 -12.44
CA ASN A 58 13.33 4.19 -13.34
C ASN A 58 13.33 5.72 -13.44
N SER A 59 12.49 6.27 -14.33
CA SER A 59 12.38 7.71 -14.56
C SER A 59 11.90 8.53 -13.36
N ARG A 60 11.36 7.89 -12.31
CA ARG A 60 10.92 8.58 -11.08
C ARG A 60 12.07 8.81 -10.10
N ILE A 61 13.23 8.20 -10.31
CA ILE A 61 14.43 8.42 -9.50
C ILE A 61 15.21 9.56 -10.15
N HIS A 62 15.18 10.73 -9.50
CA HIS A 62 15.87 11.94 -9.97
C HIS A 62 17.39 11.86 -9.82
N ALA A 63 17.88 11.09 -8.84
CA ALA A 63 19.32 10.88 -8.66
C ALA A 63 19.97 10.27 -9.91
N SER A 64 21.18 10.71 -10.22
CA SER A 64 21.97 10.20 -11.35
C SER A 64 22.36 8.74 -11.15
N ALA A 65 22.72 8.04 -12.22
CA ALA A 65 23.20 6.66 -12.10
C ALA A 65 24.47 6.60 -11.23
N ASP A 66 25.35 7.58 -11.37
CA ASP A 66 26.58 7.67 -10.59
C ASP A 66 26.33 7.94 -9.10
N GLU A 67 25.35 8.79 -8.77
CA GLU A 67 24.94 9.01 -7.37
C GLU A 67 24.38 7.73 -6.73
N ILE A 68 23.58 6.97 -7.48
CA ILE A 68 23.06 5.68 -7.02
C ILE A 68 24.21 4.69 -6.85
N ALA A 69 25.10 4.56 -7.83
CA ALA A 69 26.25 3.67 -7.77
C ALA A 69 27.17 4.01 -6.57
N ALA A 70 27.41 5.30 -6.31
CA ALA A 70 28.17 5.76 -5.15
C ALA A 70 27.48 5.38 -3.82
N SER A 71 26.15 5.48 -3.75
CA SER A 71 25.38 5.09 -2.56
C SER A 71 25.37 3.59 -2.28
N LEU A 72 25.71 2.77 -3.28
CA LEU A 72 25.74 1.31 -3.22
C LEU A 72 27.11 0.75 -2.82
N GLN A 73 28.06 1.60 -2.40
CA GLN A 73 29.34 1.16 -1.89
C GLN A 73 29.23 0.71 -0.42
N GLY A 74 29.27 -0.60 -0.20
CA GLY A 74 29.15 -1.20 1.12
C GLY A 74 30.21 -2.24 1.45
N ASN A 75 30.22 -2.70 2.70
CA ASN A 75 31.11 -3.77 3.18
C ASN A 75 30.59 -5.19 2.91
N TRP A 76 29.34 -5.32 2.47
CA TRP A 76 28.68 -6.57 2.05
C TRP A 76 28.77 -7.72 3.06
N ARG A 77 28.75 -7.41 4.35
CA ARG A 77 28.79 -8.40 5.44
C ARG A 77 27.65 -9.43 5.31
N ALA A 78 28.00 -10.71 5.38
CA ALA A 78 27.08 -11.83 5.11
C ALA A 78 25.88 -11.87 6.06
N GLU A 79 26.08 -11.52 7.34
CA GLU A 79 25.03 -11.45 8.36
C GLU A 79 23.96 -10.40 8.03
N HIS A 80 24.36 -9.26 7.47
CA HIS A 80 23.44 -8.19 7.09
C HIS A 80 22.76 -8.48 5.75
N LEU A 81 23.46 -9.11 4.82
CA LEU A 81 22.85 -9.65 3.59
C LEU A 81 21.79 -10.71 3.90
N PHE A 82 22.07 -11.60 4.86
CA PHE A 82 21.09 -12.58 5.33
C PHE A 82 19.88 -11.89 5.97
N ALA A 83 20.09 -10.91 6.84
CA ALA A 83 19.00 -10.14 7.45
C ALA A 83 18.15 -9.41 6.39
N LEU A 84 18.79 -8.83 5.37
CA LEU A 84 18.10 -8.19 4.24
C LEU A 84 17.23 -9.20 3.49
N LYS A 85 17.77 -10.38 3.17
CA LYS A 85 17.03 -11.48 2.52
C LYS A 85 15.80 -11.90 3.34
N GLN A 86 15.95 -12.09 4.65
CA GLN A 86 14.84 -12.46 5.53
C GLN A 86 13.76 -11.36 5.59
N ALA A 87 14.18 -10.09 5.71
CA ALA A 87 13.25 -8.96 5.74
C ALA A 87 12.47 -8.82 4.42
N MET A 88 13.14 -9.02 3.28
CA MET A 88 12.50 -9.03 1.96
C MET A 88 11.51 -10.18 1.81
N GLY A 89 11.87 -11.40 2.21
CA GLY A 89 10.97 -12.55 2.16
C GLY A 89 9.70 -12.33 3.00
N ALA A 90 9.84 -11.77 4.21
CA ALA A 90 8.70 -11.44 5.05
C ALA A 90 7.83 -10.31 4.46
N PHE A 91 8.46 -9.32 3.82
CA PHE A 91 7.74 -8.27 3.09
C PHE A 91 6.90 -8.84 1.93
N ASP A 92 7.50 -9.72 1.11
CA ASP A 92 6.84 -10.36 -0.03
C ASP A 92 5.69 -11.28 0.43
N PHE A 93 5.89 -12.01 1.53
CA PHE A 93 4.84 -12.81 2.16
C PHE A 93 3.63 -11.96 2.58
N VAL A 94 3.87 -10.86 3.30
CA VAL A 94 2.78 -9.93 3.68
C VAL A 94 2.12 -9.31 2.45
N GLY A 95 2.88 -9.02 1.40
CA GLY A 95 2.34 -8.55 0.12
C GLY A 95 1.38 -9.55 -0.54
N THR A 96 1.69 -10.85 -0.44
CA THR A 96 0.82 -11.94 -0.92
C THR A 96 -0.46 -12.02 -0.10
N GLN A 97 -0.36 -11.99 1.23
CA GLN A 97 -1.51 -11.98 2.13
C GLN A 97 -2.44 -10.78 1.90
N LEU A 98 -1.89 -9.59 1.62
CA LEU A 98 -2.69 -8.43 1.25
C LEU A 98 -3.44 -8.63 -0.07
N ALA A 99 -2.82 -9.27 -1.07
CA ALA A 99 -3.48 -9.57 -2.33
C ALA A 99 -4.62 -10.60 -2.16
N GLU A 100 -4.45 -11.59 -1.29
CA GLU A 100 -5.52 -12.52 -0.91
C GLU A 100 -6.69 -11.80 -0.23
N CYS A 101 -6.40 -10.87 0.70
CA CYS A 101 -7.44 -10.03 1.29
C CYS A 101 -8.16 -9.17 0.24
N ASP A 102 -7.45 -8.57 -0.72
CA ASP A 102 -8.07 -7.78 -1.79
C ASP A 102 -9.07 -8.63 -2.60
N ILE A 103 -8.73 -9.89 -2.91
CA ILE A 103 -9.61 -10.83 -3.62
C ILE A 103 -10.88 -11.12 -2.81
N GLU A 104 -10.73 -11.44 -1.53
CA GLU A 104 -11.87 -11.73 -0.64
C GLU A 104 -12.77 -10.49 -0.47
N ILE A 105 -12.17 -9.30 -0.29
CA ILE A 105 -12.93 -8.05 -0.21
C ILE A 105 -13.73 -7.84 -1.49
N GLU A 106 -13.12 -8.04 -2.67
CA GLU A 106 -13.82 -7.91 -3.94
C GLU A 106 -15.00 -8.89 -4.06
N ALA A 107 -14.79 -10.16 -3.69
CA ALA A 107 -15.85 -11.17 -3.71
C ALA A 107 -17.01 -10.82 -2.76
N GLN A 108 -16.70 -10.38 -1.54
CA GLN A 108 -17.73 -9.96 -0.58
C GLN A 108 -18.51 -8.73 -1.09
N LEU A 109 -17.82 -7.74 -1.67
CA LEU A 109 -18.49 -6.58 -2.26
C LEU A 109 -19.40 -6.98 -3.41
N GLN A 110 -19.02 -7.97 -4.24
CA GLN A 110 -19.86 -8.50 -5.31
C GLN A 110 -21.14 -9.16 -4.77
N ILE A 111 -21.05 -9.93 -3.68
CA ILE A 111 -22.21 -10.55 -3.03
C ILE A 111 -23.17 -9.48 -2.47
N LEU A 112 -22.61 -8.40 -1.95
CA LEU A 112 -23.38 -7.30 -1.33
C LEU A 112 -23.92 -6.28 -2.34
N GLN A 113 -23.72 -6.47 -3.65
CA GLN A 113 -24.21 -5.55 -4.67
C GLN A 113 -25.74 -5.45 -4.61
N THR A 114 -26.24 -4.22 -4.50
CA THR A 114 -27.67 -3.90 -4.53
C THR A 114 -28.09 -3.28 -5.86
N CYS A 115 -27.15 -2.72 -6.62
CA CYS A 115 -27.40 -2.18 -7.95
C CYS A 115 -26.22 -2.42 -8.92
N THR A 116 -26.48 -2.30 -10.22
CA THR A 116 -25.49 -2.57 -11.29
C THR A 116 -24.93 -1.30 -11.95
N GLY A 117 -25.30 -0.12 -11.44
CA GLY A 117 -24.91 1.17 -12.02
C GLY A 117 -23.43 1.51 -11.81
N GLU A 118 -23.01 2.63 -12.40
CA GLU A 118 -21.66 3.18 -12.24
C GLU A 118 -21.67 4.59 -11.65
N PRO A 119 -20.67 4.95 -10.84
CA PRO A 119 -20.57 6.28 -10.28
C PRO A 119 -20.33 7.29 -11.41
N THR A 120 -21.01 8.44 -11.32
CA THR A 120 -20.80 9.56 -12.25
C THR A 120 -19.34 10.05 -12.24
N LYS A 121 -18.89 10.65 -13.34
CA LYS A 121 -17.54 11.24 -13.45
C LYS A 121 -17.28 12.18 -12.26
N GLY A 122 -16.36 11.78 -11.39
CA GLY A 122 -15.95 12.54 -10.22
C GLY A 122 -14.51 13.03 -10.33
N LYS A 123 -14.07 13.86 -9.37
CA LYS A 123 -12.68 14.31 -9.28
C LYS A 123 -11.74 13.10 -9.19
N LYS A 124 -10.72 13.05 -10.04
CA LYS A 124 -9.67 12.04 -9.95
C LYS A 124 -8.85 12.30 -8.69
N ARG A 125 -8.90 11.39 -7.72
CA ARG A 125 -8.02 11.40 -6.54
C ARG A 125 -6.85 10.46 -6.78
N GLY A 126 -5.68 10.80 -6.24
CA GLY A 126 -4.50 9.95 -6.32
C GLY A 126 -4.76 8.60 -5.63
N ARG A 127 -4.24 7.52 -6.19
CA ARG A 127 -4.38 6.18 -5.61
C ARG A 127 -3.39 6.01 -4.46
N ALA A 128 -3.87 5.64 -3.28
CA ALA A 128 -3.00 5.32 -2.15
C ALA A 128 -2.10 4.12 -2.46
N ARG A 129 -0.90 4.07 -1.88
CA ARG A 129 0.12 3.05 -2.16
C ARG A 129 -0.40 1.61 -2.02
N ASN A 130 -1.25 1.39 -1.01
CA ASN A 130 -1.79 0.07 -0.67
C ASN A 130 -3.28 -0.03 -1.01
N ALA A 131 -3.78 0.77 -1.95
CA ALA A 131 -5.18 0.68 -2.38
C ALA A 131 -5.41 -0.61 -3.17
N PRO A 132 -6.56 -1.28 -3.01
CA PRO A 132 -6.89 -2.52 -3.70
C PRO A 132 -6.74 -2.43 -5.21
N LYS A 133 -6.41 -3.54 -5.86
CA LYS A 133 -6.12 -3.61 -7.31
C LYS A 133 -7.34 -3.62 -8.24
N PHE A 134 -8.54 -3.75 -7.70
CA PHE A 134 -9.79 -3.67 -8.44
C PHE A 134 -10.43 -2.27 -8.34
N ASP A 135 -11.50 -2.04 -9.11
CA ASP A 135 -12.24 -0.77 -9.08
C ASP A 135 -13.12 -0.67 -7.83
N LEU A 136 -12.49 -0.34 -6.70
CA LEU A 136 -13.17 -0.20 -5.42
C LEU A 136 -14.27 0.86 -5.45
N ARG A 137 -14.11 1.95 -6.19
CA ARG A 137 -15.13 3.01 -6.23
C ARG A 137 -16.40 2.51 -6.91
N LYS A 138 -16.26 1.77 -8.02
CA LYS A 138 -17.40 1.14 -8.70
C LYS A 138 -18.08 0.11 -7.79
N GLN A 139 -17.32 -0.77 -7.16
CA GLN A 139 -17.88 -1.79 -6.26
C GLN A 139 -18.65 -1.16 -5.08
N LEU A 140 -18.08 -0.15 -4.43
CA LEU A 140 -18.75 0.57 -3.33
C LEU A 140 -20.04 1.26 -3.79
N PHE A 141 -20.05 1.84 -5.00
CA PHE A 141 -21.27 2.40 -5.57
C PHE A 141 -22.34 1.33 -5.79
N GLN A 142 -21.97 0.18 -6.34
CA GLN A 142 -22.89 -0.94 -6.59
C GLN A 142 -23.46 -1.54 -5.29
N VAL A 143 -22.68 -1.48 -4.21
CA VAL A 143 -23.09 -1.94 -2.88
C VAL A 143 -24.04 -0.95 -2.20
N CYS A 144 -23.77 0.35 -2.26
CA CYS A 144 -24.56 1.38 -1.57
C CYS A 144 -25.67 2.04 -2.40
N GLY A 145 -25.65 1.91 -3.72
CA GLY A 145 -26.51 2.66 -4.64
C GLY A 145 -26.18 4.15 -4.77
N VAL A 146 -25.22 4.65 -3.97
CA VAL A 146 -24.79 6.05 -3.94
C VAL A 146 -23.27 6.13 -3.85
N ASP A 147 -22.69 7.21 -4.38
CA ASP A 147 -21.24 7.43 -4.35
C ASP A 147 -20.83 8.23 -3.10
N LEU A 148 -20.42 7.53 -2.05
CA LEU A 148 -19.94 8.15 -0.80
C LEU A 148 -18.69 9.02 -1.01
N THR A 149 -17.91 8.77 -2.07
CA THR A 149 -16.67 9.51 -2.34
C THR A 149 -16.91 10.94 -2.83
N ARG A 150 -18.18 11.29 -3.10
CA ARG A 150 -18.61 12.67 -3.37
C ARG A 150 -18.57 13.56 -2.14
N ILE A 151 -18.56 12.98 -0.95
CA ILE A 151 -18.41 13.73 0.31
C ILE A 151 -16.94 14.18 0.40
N ASP A 152 -16.72 15.47 0.58
CA ASP A 152 -15.38 16.01 0.76
C ASP A 152 -14.76 15.42 2.04
N GLY A 153 -13.52 14.93 1.94
CA GLY A 153 -12.84 14.22 3.01
C GLY A 153 -13.09 12.70 3.07
N VAL A 154 -14.09 12.16 2.35
CA VAL A 154 -14.33 10.71 2.29
C VAL A 154 -13.65 10.12 1.06
N ASP A 155 -12.56 9.37 1.24
CA ASP A 155 -11.94 8.58 0.17
C ASP A 155 -12.49 7.16 0.11
N MET A 156 -12.02 6.35 -0.86
CA MET A 156 -12.50 4.98 -1.04
C MET A 156 -12.20 4.07 0.16
N SER A 157 -11.07 4.28 0.84
CA SER A 157 -10.69 3.46 2.00
C SER A 157 -11.56 3.81 3.20
N THR A 158 -11.80 5.10 3.42
CA THR A 158 -12.73 5.59 4.45
C THR A 158 -14.16 5.11 4.17
N ALA A 159 -14.61 5.20 2.92
CA ALA A 159 -15.94 4.71 2.54
C ALA A 159 -16.09 3.20 2.80
N LEU A 160 -15.09 2.39 2.38
CA LEU A 160 -15.07 0.96 2.65
C LEU A 160 -15.10 0.66 4.16
N ALA A 161 -14.32 1.39 4.96
CA ALA A 161 -14.30 1.24 6.42
C ALA A 161 -15.65 1.59 7.06
N VAL A 162 -16.30 2.68 6.62
CA VAL A 162 -17.64 3.03 7.11
C VAL A 162 -18.62 1.90 6.80
N ILE A 163 -18.68 1.45 5.55
CA ILE A 163 -19.60 0.39 5.13
C ILE A 163 -19.30 -0.93 5.86
N SER A 164 -18.04 -1.27 6.13
CA SER A 164 -17.70 -2.49 6.87
C SER A 164 -18.17 -2.47 8.32
N GLU A 165 -18.26 -1.29 8.94
CA GLU A 165 -18.71 -1.13 10.33
C GLU A 165 -20.23 -0.94 10.43
N THR A 166 -20.83 -0.18 9.52
CA THR A 166 -22.26 0.17 9.58
C THR A 166 -23.15 -0.81 8.82
N GLY A 167 -22.59 -1.57 7.89
CA GLY A 167 -23.34 -2.24 6.84
C GLY A 167 -23.96 -1.27 5.84
N THR A 168 -24.71 -1.80 4.89
CA THR A 168 -25.42 -1.04 3.85
C THR A 168 -26.88 -0.72 4.20
N ASP A 169 -27.46 -1.45 5.14
CA ASP A 169 -28.84 -1.31 5.56
C ASP A 169 -29.00 -0.22 6.62
N MET A 170 -29.33 0.98 6.17
CA MET A 170 -29.57 2.12 7.07
C MET A 170 -30.95 2.08 7.76
N THR A 171 -31.85 1.16 7.39
CA THR A 171 -33.18 1.06 8.03
C THR A 171 -33.10 0.60 9.49
N ARG A 172 -31.94 0.04 9.89
CA ARG A 172 -31.60 -0.29 11.28
C ARG A 172 -31.62 0.94 12.20
N PHE A 173 -31.44 2.14 11.65
CA PHE A 173 -31.52 3.39 12.39
C PHE A 173 -32.83 4.11 12.06
N LYS A 174 -33.63 4.44 13.08
CA LYS A 174 -34.92 5.12 12.91
C LYS A 174 -34.78 6.49 12.22
N THR A 175 -33.73 7.23 12.54
CA THR A 175 -33.41 8.53 11.96
C THR A 175 -31.90 8.71 11.86
N ALA A 176 -31.46 9.68 11.05
CA ALA A 176 -30.04 10.08 10.98
C ALA A 176 -29.47 10.51 12.34
N GLY A 177 -30.29 11.06 13.24
CA GLY A 177 -29.87 11.40 14.61
C GLY A 177 -29.52 10.16 15.44
N HIS A 178 -30.27 9.07 15.30
CA HIS A 178 -29.94 7.80 15.99
C HIS A 178 -28.62 7.22 15.47
N PHE A 179 -28.36 7.33 14.17
CA PHE A 179 -27.08 6.94 13.58
C PHE A 179 -25.92 7.80 14.10
N ALA A 180 -26.09 9.13 14.14
CA ALA A 180 -25.07 10.05 14.65
C ALA A 180 -24.77 9.82 16.16
N SER A 181 -25.82 9.53 16.94
CA SER A 181 -25.68 9.15 18.35
C SER A 181 -24.94 7.83 18.52
N TRP A 182 -25.23 6.81 17.69
CA TRP A 182 -24.51 5.53 17.68
C TRP A 182 -23.02 5.70 17.32
N LEU A 183 -22.70 6.60 16.39
CA LEU A 183 -21.32 6.98 16.05
C LEU A 183 -20.61 7.80 17.15
N GLY A 184 -21.33 8.27 18.18
CA GLY A 184 -20.80 9.13 19.23
C GLY A 184 -20.49 10.56 18.78
N LEU A 185 -21.08 11.03 17.67
CA LEU A 185 -20.82 12.36 17.09
C LEU A 185 -21.68 13.48 17.68
N CYS A 186 -22.81 13.14 18.31
CA CYS A 186 -23.64 14.08 19.05
C CYS A 186 -23.94 13.53 20.45
N PRO A 187 -23.91 14.37 21.51
CA PRO A 187 -24.63 14.03 22.73
C PRO A 187 -26.12 13.94 22.36
N GLY A 188 -26.74 12.81 22.71
CA GLY A 188 -28.10 12.44 22.25
C GLY A 188 -29.19 13.47 22.54
#